data_AF-A0A821NGD9-F1
#
_entry.id   AF-A0A821NGD9-F1
#
_cell.length_a   1.000
_cell.length_b   1.000
_cell.length_c   1.000
_cell.angle_alpha   90.00
_cell.angle_beta   90.00
_cell.angle_gamma   90.00
#
_symmetry.space_group_name_H-M   'P 1'
#
loop_
_entity.id
_entity.type
_entity.pdbx_description
1 polymer ?
#
loop_
_entity_poly.entity_id
_entity_poly.type
_entity_poly.pdbx_seq_one_letter_code
_entity_poly.pdbx_strand_id
1 'polypeptide(L)'
;MSTNQTDPETFHTLKKRVLTRWNTILIMLRSYIDNISGIEVLLQRLKYFDLILSATENQIIYDLVEFLGLLEAATTILSASKSYTTMDLYLLLRMEIESTLNITEMESPVIRE
;
A
#
# COMPACT_ATOMS: atom_id res chain seq x y z
N MET A 1 -37.15 36.15 2.48
CA MET A 1 -36.25 35.63 1.44
C MET A 1 -35.13 34.89 2.17
N SER A 2 -35.28 33.59 2.39
CA SER A 2 -34.24 32.75 3.00
C SER A 2 -33.46 32.07 1.89
N THR A 3 -32.19 32.42 1.77
CA THR A 3 -31.23 31.77 0.88
C THR A 3 -30.82 30.43 1.50
N ASN A 4 -31.41 29.34 1.00
CA ASN A 4 -30.91 28.00 1.32
C ASN A 4 -29.61 27.79 0.55
N GLN A 5 -28.49 27.86 1.26
CA GLN A 5 -27.21 27.30 0.83
C GLN A 5 -27.38 25.79 0.70
N THR A 6 -27.25 25.27 -0.51
CA THR A 6 -27.08 23.84 -0.76
C THR A 6 -25.61 23.52 -0.65
N ASP A 7 -25.20 22.93 0.46
CA ASP A 7 -23.89 22.29 0.59
C ASP A 7 -23.78 21.16 -0.45
N PRO A 8 -22.60 20.94 -1.07
CA PRO A 8 -22.42 19.84 -1.99
C PRO A 8 -22.45 18.52 -1.20
N GLU A 9 -23.53 17.77 -1.38
CA GLU A 9 -23.67 16.40 -0.87
C GLU A 9 -22.46 15.57 -1.32
N THR A 10 -21.62 15.17 -0.36
CA THR A 10 -20.57 14.19 -0.56
C THR A 10 -21.21 12.84 -0.85
N PHE A 11 -21.34 12.51 -2.14
CA PHE A 11 -21.79 11.19 -2.60
C PHE A 11 -20.79 10.11 -2.13
N HIS A 12 -21.07 9.49 -0.98
CA HIS A 12 -20.43 8.24 -0.59
C HIS A 12 -21.00 7.11 -1.45
N THR A 13 -20.32 6.77 -2.55
CA THR A 13 -20.77 5.67 -3.42
C THR A 13 -20.76 4.33 -2.67
N LEU A 14 -21.77 3.49 -2.89
CA LEU A 14 -21.93 2.15 -2.29
C LEU A 14 -20.89 1.12 -2.78
N LYS A 15 -20.00 1.50 -3.69
CA LYS A 15 -18.79 0.73 -4.02
C LYS A 15 -17.87 0.82 -2.81
N LYS A 16 -18.05 -0.09 -1.85
CA LYS A 16 -16.93 -0.45 -0.96
C LYS A 16 -15.77 -0.79 -1.89
N ARG A 17 -14.65 -0.06 -1.73
CA ARG A 17 -13.35 -0.46 -2.26
C ARG A 17 -13.23 -1.92 -1.85
N VAL A 18 -13.34 -2.85 -2.80
CA VAL A 18 -13.25 -4.26 -2.47
C VAL A 18 -11.85 -4.40 -1.92
N LEU A 19 -11.75 -4.53 -0.59
CA LEU A 19 -10.58 -5.08 0.09
C LEU A 19 -10.44 -6.47 -0.51
N THR A 20 -9.79 -6.53 -1.67
CA THR A 20 -9.44 -7.80 -2.25
C THR A 20 -8.51 -8.41 -1.22
N ARG A 21 -8.83 -9.62 -0.78
CA ARG A 21 -8.25 -10.34 0.36
C ARG A 21 -6.70 -10.29 0.45
N TRP A 22 -6.03 -9.94 -0.63
CA TRP A 22 -4.59 -9.81 -0.75
C TRP A 22 -4.04 -8.43 -0.31
N ASN A 23 -4.85 -7.35 -0.23
CA ASN A 23 -4.37 -6.01 0.14
C ASN A 23 -4.42 -5.69 1.64
N THR A 24 -4.89 -6.64 2.47
CA THR A 24 -5.05 -6.43 3.92
C THR A 24 -3.70 -6.26 4.61
N ILE A 25 -2.66 -6.94 4.12
CA ILE A 25 -1.28 -6.83 4.61
C ILE A 25 -0.73 -5.45 4.28
N LEU A 26 -0.86 -4.97 3.04
CA LEU A 26 -0.42 -3.63 2.64
C LEU A 26 -1.06 -2.53 3.49
N ILE A 27 -2.35 -2.65 3.78
CA ILE A 27 -3.07 -1.67 4.62
C ILE A 27 -2.54 -1.70 6.06
N MET A 28 -2.30 -2.88 6.61
CA MET A 28 -1.73 -3.02 7.95
C MET A 28 -0.32 -2.41 8.02
N LEU A 29 0.53 -2.70 7.03
CA LEU A 29 1.90 -2.19 7.00
C LEU A 29 1.94 -0.67 6.82
N ARG A 30 1.07 -0.10 5.96
CA ARG A 30 0.92 1.37 5.86
C ARG A 30 0.47 1.99 7.18
N SER A 31 -0.56 1.40 7.81
CA SER A 31 -1.03 1.84 9.13
C SER A 31 0.05 1.75 10.19
N TYR A 32 0.91 0.74 10.14
CA TYR A 32 2.06 0.62 11.03
C TYR A 32 3.06 1.76 10.81
N ILE A 33 3.48 2.00 9.55
CA ILE A 33 4.41 3.07 9.19
C ILE A 33 3.89 4.44 9.64
N ASP A 34 2.62 4.72 9.37
CA ASP A 34 1.99 6.01 9.72
C ASP A 34 1.98 6.27 11.24
N ASN A 35 2.03 5.21 12.05
CA ASN A 35 1.88 5.27 13.50
C ASN A 35 3.12 4.79 14.28
N ILE A 36 4.24 4.51 13.61
CA ILE A 36 5.41 3.86 14.22
C ILE A 36 5.92 4.61 15.45
N SER A 37 6.00 5.94 15.37
CA SER A 37 6.44 6.80 16.47
C SER A 37 5.51 6.69 17.69
N GLY A 38 4.20 6.61 17.49
CA GLY A 38 3.23 6.42 18.56
C GLY A 38 3.31 5.02 19.18
N ILE A 39 3.51 4.00 18.35
CA ILE A 39 3.66 2.61 18.79
C ILE A 39 4.92 2.47 19.64
N GLU A 40 6.06 3.01 19.20
CA GLU A 40 7.32 2.99 19.95
C GLU A 40 7.19 3.69 21.30
N VAL A 41 6.59 4.88 21.36
CA VAL A 41 6.36 5.60 22.62
C VAL A 41 5.51 4.76 23.59
N LEU A 42 4.47 4.09 23.09
CA LEU A 42 3.63 3.21 23.92
C LEU A 42 4.39 1.99 24.42
N LEU A 43 5.15 1.32 23.55
CA LEU A 43 5.95 0.14 23.91
C LEU A 43 7.04 0.49 24.93
N GLN A 44 7.73 1.63 24.75
CA GLN A 44 8.72 2.13 25.71
C GLN A 44 8.08 2.43 27.07
N ARG A 45 6.91 3.10 27.09
CA ARG A 45 6.20 3.42 28.34
C ARG A 45 5.75 2.16 29.08
N LEU A 46 5.36 1.12 28.35
CA LEU A 46 4.96 -0.18 28.89
C LEU A 46 6.13 -1.12 29.18
N LYS A 47 7.37 -0.70 28.86
CA LYS A 47 8.62 -1.48 29.02
C LYS A 47 8.68 -2.76 28.17
N TYR A 48 7.96 -2.80 27.04
CA TYR A 48 8.01 -3.88 26.05
C TYR A 48 9.06 -3.61 24.98
N PHE A 49 10.33 -3.54 25.40
CA PHE A 49 11.44 -3.22 24.50
C PHE A 49 11.75 -4.34 23.50
N ASP A 50 11.41 -5.58 23.84
CA ASP A 50 11.53 -6.78 23.03
C ASP A 50 10.61 -6.76 21.79
N LEU A 51 9.55 -5.95 21.82
CA LEU A 51 8.59 -5.79 20.72
C LEU A 51 8.91 -4.60 19.81
N ILE A 52 9.95 -3.82 20.12
CA ILE A 52 10.37 -2.69 19.29
C ILE A 52 11.20 -3.25 18.14
N LEU A 53 10.71 -3.04 16.92
CA LEU A 53 11.42 -3.48 15.71
C LEU A 53 12.73 -2.71 15.55
N SER A 54 13.75 -3.43 15.12
CA SER A 54 15.03 -2.86 14.72
C SER A 54 14.91 -1.98 13.48
N ALA A 55 15.90 -1.12 13.26
CA ALA A 55 15.96 -0.30 12.04
C ALA A 55 15.93 -1.16 10.75
N THR A 56 16.54 -2.34 10.79
CA THR A 56 16.53 -3.31 9.68
C THR A 56 15.14 -3.89 9.43
N GLU A 57 14.40 -4.26 10.48
CA GLU A 57 13.03 -4.78 10.34
C GLU A 57 12.07 -3.70 9.84
N ASN A 58 12.24 -2.47 10.30
CA ASN A 58 11.48 -1.34 9.78
C ASN A 58 11.78 -1.07 8.31
N GLN A 59 13.04 -1.16 7.89
CA GLN A 59 13.40 -1.03 6.48
C GLN A 59 12.73 -2.11 5.62
N ILE A 60 12.70 -3.36 6.09
CA ILE A 60 11.98 -4.45 5.40
C ILE A 60 10.49 -4.11 5.22
N ILE A 61 9.86 -3.52 6.24
CA ILE A 61 8.46 -3.10 6.15
C ILE A 61 8.26 -2.00 5.09
N TYR A 62 9.18 -1.03 5.00
CA TYR A 62 9.14 0.00 3.94
C TYR A 62 9.26 -0.61 2.55
N ASP A 63 10.26 -1.48 2.34
CA ASP A 63 10.49 -2.16 1.06
C ASP A 63 9.25 -2.99 0.64
N LEU A 64 8.63 -3.70 1.59
CA LEU A 64 7.41 -4.48 1.36
C LEU A 64 6.22 -3.59 0.97
N VAL A 65 6.06 -2.43 1.60
CA VAL A 65 4.96 -1.50 1.28
C VAL A 65 5.13 -0.91 -0.11
N GLU A 66 6.36 -0.60 -0.51
CA GLU A 66 6.66 -0.12 -1.86
C GLU A 66 6.32 -1.19 -2.91
N PHE A 67 6.83 -2.40 -2.73
CA PHE A 67 6.56 -3.53 -3.62
C PHE A 67 5.06 -3.85 -3.74
N LEU A 68 4.38 -4.00 -2.60
CA LEU A 68 2.94 -4.29 -2.59
C LEU A 68 2.12 -3.11 -3.14
N GLY A 69 2.62 -1.88 -3.04
CA GLY A 69 2.02 -0.69 -3.64
C GLY A 69 1.97 -0.75 -5.17
N LEU A 70 3.01 -1.28 -5.82
CA LEU A 70 3.05 -1.50 -7.27
C LEU A 70 1.95 -2.49 -7.70
N LEU A 71 1.79 -3.57 -6.94
CA LEU A 71 0.74 -4.56 -7.19
C LEU A 71 -0.67 -3.97 -6.99
N GLU A 72 -0.87 -3.07 -6.02
CA GLU A 72 -2.11 -2.30 -5.86
C GLU A 72 -2.41 -1.39 -7.03
N ALA A 73 -1.41 -0.69 -7.56
CA ALA A 73 -1.57 0.12 -8.75
C ALA A 73 -1.95 -0.76 -9.97
N ALA A 74 -1.20 -1.83 -10.21
CA ALA A 74 -1.43 -2.74 -11.34
C ALA A 74 -2.82 -3.39 -11.31
N THR A 75 -3.22 -3.92 -10.15
CA THR A 75 -4.53 -4.55 -9.97
C THR A 75 -5.68 -3.55 -10.06
N THR A 76 -5.49 -2.31 -9.58
CA THR A 76 -6.48 -1.24 -9.71
C THR A 76 -6.70 -0.88 -11.18
N ILE A 77 -5.62 -0.74 -11.95
CA ILE A 77 -5.68 -0.44 -13.40
C ILE A 77 -6.39 -1.57 -14.15
N LEU A 78 -5.98 -2.82 -13.94
CA LEU A 78 -6.58 -4.00 -14.60
C LEU A 78 -8.05 -4.21 -14.22
N SER A 79 -8.44 -3.83 -13.00
CA SER A 79 -9.83 -3.95 -12.53
C SER A 79 -10.73 -2.80 -13.00
N ALA A 80 -10.15 -1.64 -13.33
CA ALA A 80 -10.88 -0.45 -13.79
C ALA A 80 -11.25 -0.53 -15.28
N SER A 81 -10.50 -1.29 -16.08
CA SER A 81 -10.73 -1.50 -17.51
C SER A 81 -11.92 -2.43 -17.77
N LYS A 82 -13.15 -1.91 -17.58
CA LYS A 82 -14.38 -2.55 -18.09
C LYS A 82 -14.53 -2.45 -19.62
N SER A 83 -13.67 -1.68 -20.31
CA SER A 83 -13.88 -1.29 -21.71
C SER A 83 -12.63 -1.35 -22.60
N TYR A 84 -11.47 -1.77 -22.07
CA TYR A 84 -10.21 -1.87 -22.82
C TYR A 84 -9.66 -3.29 -22.76
N THR A 85 -8.99 -3.72 -23.82
CA THR A 85 -8.29 -5.01 -23.90
C THR A 85 -7.24 -5.09 -22.80
N THR A 86 -7.57 -5.74 -21.68
CA THR A 86 -6.73 -5.89 -20.49
C THR A 86 -5.42 -6.63 -20.75
N MET A 87 -5.36 -7.41 -21.83
CA MET A 87 -4.19 -8.22 -22.19
C MET A 87 -2.98 -7.38 -22.62
N ASP A 88 -3.19 -6.27 -23.33
CA ASP A 88 -2.08 -5.43 -23.78
C ASP A 88 -1.46 -4.65 -22.59
N LEU A 89 -2.30 -4.23 -21.65
CA LEU A 89 -1.89 -3.59 -20.39
C LEU A 89 -1.17 -4.56 -19.45
N TYR A 90 -1.52 -5.85 -19.48
CA TYR A 90 -0.86 -6.86 -18.66
C TYR A 90 0.64 -7.00 -18.99
N LEU A 91 0.99 -7.01 -20.29
CA LEU A 91 2.40 -7.08 -20.71
C LEU A 91 3.20 -5.86 -20.25
N LEU A 92 2.61 -4.66 -20.36
CA LEU A 92 3.25 -3.42 -19.90
C LEU A 92 3.42 -3.41 -18.38
N LEU A 93 2.40 -3.80 -17.62
CA LEU A 93 2.49 -3.89 -16.16
C LEU A 93 3.50 -4.94 -15.70
N ARG A 94 3.59 -6.07 -16.39
CA ARG A 94 4.60 -7.10 -16.10
C ARG A 94 6.01 -6.56 -16.33
N MET A 95 6.25 -5.92 -17.47
CA MET A 95 7.55 -5.31 -17.77
C MET A 95 7.95 -4.27 -16.71
N GLU A 96 7.00 -3.43 -16.29
CA GLU A 96 7.24 -2.41 -15.27
C GLU A 96 7.64 -3.06 -13.93
N ILE A 97 6.87 -4.07 -13.47
CA ILE A 97 7.16 -4.78 -12.24
C ILE A 97 8.54 -5.48 -12.30
N GLU A 98 8.86 -6.15 -13.41
CA GLU A 98 10.18 -6.78 -13.61
C GLU A 98 11.31 -5.75 -13.64
N SER A 99 11.09 -4.58 -14.26
CA SER A 99 12.07 -3.48 -14.25
C SER A 99 12.30 -2.94 -12.84
N THR A 100 11.24 -2.67 -12.09
CA THR A 100 11.36 -2.17 -10.72
C THR A 100 12.04 -3.20 -9.82
N LEU A 101 11.67 -4.48 -9.92
CA LEU A 101 12.31 -5.57 -9.16
C LEU A 101 13.80 -5.69 -9.48
N ASN A 102 14.20 -5.63 -10.74
CA ASN A 102 15.62 -5.70 -11.12
C ASN A 102 16.44 -4.52 -10.56
N ILE A 103 15.84 -3.33 -10.46
CA ILE A 103 16.48 -2.17 -9.84
C ILE A 103 16.59 -2.40 -8.32
N THR A 104 15.53 -2.90 -7.69
CA THR A 104 15.52 -3.20 -6.25
C THR A 104 16.46 -4.36 -5.87
N GLU A 105 16.68 -5.37 -6.71
CA GLU A 105 17.66 -6.46 -6.46
C GLU A 105 19.12 -5.95 -6.41
N MET A 106 19.42 -4.85 -7.12
CA MET A 106 20.73 -4.22 -7.06
C MET A 106 20.93 -3.40 -5.79
N GLU A 107 19.86 -2.92 -5.15
CA GLU A 107 19.90 -1.99 -4.01
C GLU A 107 19.46 -2.60 -2.66
N SER A 108 18.59 -3.62 -2.64
CA SER A 108 18.05 -4.24 -1.42
C SER A 108 18.67 -5.62 -1.12
N PRO A 109 19.14 -5.87 0.13
CA PRO A 109 19.70 -7.15 0.54
C PRO A 109 18.63 -8.25 0.73
N VAL A 110 17.34 -7.93 0.65
CA VAL A 110 16.22 -8.82 1.02
C VAL A 110 15.75 -9.71 -0.13
N ILE A 111 16.00 -9.33 -1.39
CA ILE A 111 15.50 -10.04 -2.59
C ILE A 111 16.53 -11.07 -3.12
N ARG A 112 17.60 -11.35 -2.36
CA ARG A 112 18.67 -12.28 -2.77
C ARG A 112 18.49 -13.69 -2.19
N GLU A 113 17.41 -14.40 -2.55
CA GLU A 113 17.31 -15.86 -2.41
C GLU A 113 16.60 -16.50 -3.60
#